data_AF-A0A8H4Y481-F1
#
_entry.id   AF-A0A8H4Y481-F1
#
_cell.length_a   1.000
_cell.length_b   1.000
_cell.length_c   1.000
_cell.angle_alpha   90.00
_cell.angle_beta   90.00
_cell.angle_gamma   90.00
#
_symmetry.space_group_name_H-M   'P 1'
#
loop_
_entity.id
_entity.type
_entity.pdbx_description
1 polymer ?
#
loop_
_entity_poly.entity_id
_entity_poly.type
_entity_poly.pdbx_seq_one_letter_code
_entity_poly.pdbx_strand_id
1 'polypeptide(L)'
;MPSITKAFFFIGAIAAPVSAEIYPVTVPSGFFSGAQSGIGSWFRASANADDTNGQSWCGYDYANSDALFAVSLEKLGGARWDTNPTAWREQTRKHCGLEARVTDPVTGRSKLMYIGDAFDDTWVRSPGSIDIMIDAFSEIHGNPNGNKNDVIKDVRWELTGNVNTKYAAPGASWPAKSA
;
A
#
# COMPACT_ATOMS: atom_id res chain seq x y z
N MET A 1 -49.24 -22.14 44.86
CA MET A 1 -48.01 -22.32 44.08
C MET A 1 -48.23 -21.71 42.69
N PRO A 2 -47.66 -20.54 42.36
CA PRO A 2 -47.79 -19.98 41.01
C PRO A 2 -46.67 -20.50 40.12
N SER A 3 -47.04 -20.98 38.93
CA SER A 3 -46.15 -21.46 37.87
C SER A 3 -45.64 -20.26 37.07
N ILE A 4 -44.31 -20.11 36.99
CA ILE A 4 -43.65 -19.02 36.26
C ILE A 4 -43.37 -19.48 34.82
N THR A 5 -44.04 -18.82 33.88
CA THR A 5 -43.85 -18.91 32.43
C THR A 5 -42.42 -18.51 32.05
N LYS A 6 -41.68 -19.41 31.39
CA LYS A 6 -40.35 -19.11 30.85
C LYS A 6 -40.47 -18.29 29.57
N ALA A 7 -39.97 -17.06 29.59
CA ALA A 7 -39.79 -16.24 28.41
C ALA A 7 -38.60 -16.79 27.59
N PHE A 8 -38.85 -17.07 26.30
CA PHE A 8 -37.80 -17.36 25.33
C PHE A 8 -37.14 -16.05 24.91
N PHE A 9 -35.86 -15.89 25.24
CA PHE A 9 -35.00 -14.87 24.66
C PHE A 9 -34.59 -15.32 23.26
N PHE A 10 -35.08 -14.62 22.23
CA PHE A 10 -34.49 -14.70 20.90
C PHE A 10 -33.12 -14.01 20.93
N ILE A 11 -32.06 -14.80 20.77
CA ILE A 11 -30.72 -14.27 20.51
C ILE A 11 -30.71 -13.84 19.04
N GLY A 12 -30.88 -12.55 18.80
CA GLY A 12 -30.66 -11.96 17.48
C GLY A 12 -29.17 -12.05 17.12
N ALA A 13 -28.86 -12.64 15.96
CA ALA A 13 -27.51 -12.62 15.43
C ALA A 13 -27.10 -11.16 15.16
N ILE A 14 -26.10 -10.67 15.88
CA ILE A 14 -25.47 -9.38 15.60
C ILE A 14 -24.59 -9.61 14.37
N ALA A 15 -25.07 -9.22 13.19
CA ALA A 15 -24.22 -9.12 12.01
C ALA A 15 -23.23 -7.98 12.25
N ALA A 16 -21.97 -8.31 12.55
CA ALA A 16 -20.90 -7.32 12.54
C ALA A 16 -20.78 -6.77 11.12
N PRO A 17 -20.71 -5.44 10.92
CA PRO A 17 -20.47 -4.89 9.59
C PRO A 17 -19.10 -5.37 9.14
N VAL A 18 -19.07 -6.13 8.05
CA VAL A 18 -17.84 -6.40 7.30
C VAL A 18 -17.42 -5.04 6.74
N SER A 19 -16.50 -4.34 7.40
CA SER A 19 -15.91 -3.13 6.85
C SER A 19 -15.38 -3.49 5.47
N ALA A 20 -15.85 -2.80 4.43
CA ALA A 20 -15.33 -3.00 3.09
C ALA A 20 -13.81 -2.86 3.15
N GLU A 21 -13.08 -3.85 2.63
CA GLU A 21 -11.62 -3.82 2.58
C GLU A 21 -11.13 -2.58 1.83
N ILE A 22 -11.93 -2.06 0.90
CA ILE A 22 -11.62 -0.86 0.12
C ILE A 22 -12.72 0.18 0.30
N TYR A 23 -12.36 1.44 0.60
CA TYR A 23 -13.31 2.55 0.67
C TYR A 23 -12.68 3.89 0.23
N PRO A 24 -13.51 4.85 -0.23
CA PRO A 24 -13.03 6.16 -0.66
C PRO A 24 -12.63 7.06 0.51
N VAL A 25 -11.54 7.79 0.36
CA VAL A 25 -10.95 8.69 1.35
C VAL A 25 -10.67 10.06 0.76
N THR A 26 -10.61 11.07 1.64
CA THR A 26 -9.98 12.33 1.27
C THR A 26 -8.47 12.16 1.45
N VAL A 27 -7.73 12.05 0.34
CA VAL A 27 -6.26 12.07 0.38
C VAL A 27 -5.84 13.47 0.85
N PRO A 28 -5.11 13.61 1.97
CA PRO A 28 -4.68 14.91 2.47
C PRO A 28 -3.88 15.70 1.42
N SER A 29 -4.04 17.03 1.43
CA SER A 29 -3.24 17.89 0.57
C SER A 29 -1.75 17.77 0.91
N GLY A 30 -0.91 17.75 -0.13
CA GLY A 30 0.54 17.54 0.00
C GLY A 30 1.00 16.09 -0.26
N PHE A 31 0.08 15.14 -0.45
CA PHE A 31 0.43 13.78 -0.85
C PHE A 31 0.34 13.68 -2.37
N PHE A 32 1.46 13.32 -3.02
CA PHE A 32 1.56 12.90 -4.43
C PHE A 32 0.48 13.50 -5.35
N SER A 33 0.49 14.82 -5.49
CA SER A 33 -0.60 15.54 -6.17
C SER A 33 -0.62 15.24 -7.67
N GLY A 34 -1.74 14.68 -8.14
CA GLY A 34 -1.95 14.33 -9.55
C GLY A 34 -1.06 13.19 -10.03
N ALA A 35 -1.00 13.03 -11.35
CA ALA A 35 -0.19 12.00 -11.99
C ALA A 35 1.31 12.17 -11.69
N GLN A 36 1.94 11.08 -11.28
CA GLN A 36 3.37 10.93 -11.03
C GLN A 36 4.01 10.15 -12.18
N SER A 37 5.29 10.40 -12.43
CA SER A 37 6.08 9.68 -13.45
C SER A 37 7.54 9.48 -13.00
N GLY A 38 8.10 8.33 -13.32
CA GLY A 38 9.50 8.02 -12.97
C GLY A 38 9.97 6.65 -13.46
N ILE A 39 10.97 6.10 -12.78
CA ILE A 39 11.39 4.71 -13.01
C ILE A 39 10.53 3.79 -12.13
N GLY A 40 9.99 2.73 -12.72
CA GLY A 40 9.39 1.62 -11.98
C GLY A 40 10.39 0.48 -11.90
N SER A 41 11.08 0.34 -10.78
CA SER A 41 11.91 -0.83 -10.50
C SER A 41 11.08 -1.94 -9.85
N TRP A 42 11.74 -3.01 -9.42
CA TRP A 42 11.07 -4.11 -8.74
C TRP A 42 11.87 -4.66 -7.55
N PHE A 43 11.11 -5.18 -6.58
CA PHE A 43 11.64 -5.85 -5.40
C PHE A 43 10.84 -7.11 -5.03
N ARG A 44 11.47 -8.00 -4.26
CA ARG A 44 10.84 -9.17 -3.65
C ARG A 44 10.60 -8.88 -2.17
N ALA A 45 9.54 -9.45 -1.61
CA ALA A 45 9.16 -9.23 -0.22
C ALA A 45 10.21 -9.71 0.80
N SER A 46 10.98 -10.75 0.47
CA SER A 46 12.04 -11.29 1.34
C SER A 46 13.23 -11.73 0.50
N ALA A 47 14.18 -10.81 0.28
CA ALA A 47 15.41 -11.08 -0.45
C ALA A 47 16.51 -10.10 -0.04
N ASN A 48 17.66 -10.64 0.39
CA ASN A 48 18.84 -9.83 0.76
C ASN A 48 19.32 -8.90 -0.36
N ALA A 49 19.19 -9.30 -1.62
CA ALA A 49 19.61 -8.47 -2.76
C ALA A 49 18.70 -7.25 -3.00
N ASP A 50 17.55 -7.20 -2.32
CA ASP A 50 16.55 -6.14 -2.41
C ASP A 50 16.41 -5.41 -1.04
N ASP A 51 17.30 -5.70 -0.09
CA ASP A 51 17.27 -5.18 1.30
C ASP A 51 15.95 -5.42 2.03
N THR A 52 15.23 -6.50 1.69
CA THR A 52 13.94 -6.87 2.30
C THR A 52 14.01 -8.13 3.14
N ASN A 53 13.10 -8.27 4.10
CA ASN A 53 13.12 -9.33 5.11
C ASN A 53 11.74 -9.99 5.37
N GLY A 54 10.72 -9.71 4.54
CA GLY A 54 9.35 -10.20 4.71
C GLY A 54 8.45 -9.32 5.59
N GLN A 55 9.00 -8.25 6.18
CA GLN A 55 8.26 -7.25 6.93
C GLN A 55 8.29 -5.90 6.19
N SER A 56 7.11 -5.38 5.85
CA SER A 56 6.99 -4.09 5.16
C SER A 56 7.30 -2.90 6.06
N TRP A 57 7.69 -1.75 5.49
CA TRP A 57 7.76 -0.48 6.22
C TRP A 57 6.43 -0.09 6.86
N CYS A 58 5.29 -0.58 6.35
CA CYS A 58 3.97 -0.37 6.93
C CYS A 58 3.68 -1.22 8.18
N GLY A 59 4.60 -2.10 8.58
CA GLY A 59 4.53 -2.86 9.84
C GLY A 59 3.67 -4.12 9.79
N TYR A 60 3.45 -4.68 8.59
CA TYR A 60 2.82 -5.99 8.41
C TYR A 60 3.69 -6.91 7.55
N ASP A 61 3.49 -8.22 7.67
CA ASP A 61 4.15 -9.19 6.80
C ASP A 61 3.53 -9.15 5.41
N TYR A 62 4.36 -9.25 4.39
CA TYR A 62 3.98 -9.18 2.98
C TYR A 62 4.67 -10.27 2.16
N ALA A 63 4.07 -10.60 1.01
CA ALA A 63 4.59 -11.58 0.07
C ALA A 63 4.71 -10.99 -1.34
N ASN A 64 5.48 -11.67 -2.20
CA ASN A 64 5.65 -11.27 -3.61
C ASN A 64 4.32 -11.09 -4.36
N SER A 65 3.28 -11.81 -3.94
CA SER A 65 1.95 -11.78 -4.55
C SER A 65 1.09 -10.59 -4.12
N ASP A 66 1.47 -9.85 -3.08
CA ASP A 66 0.71 -8.68 -2.66
C ASP A 66 0.87 -7.54 -3.69
N ALA A 67 -0.25 -6.87 -4.00
CA ALA A 67 -0.29 -5.80 -5.00
C ALA A 67 0.26 -4.49 -4.42
N LEU A 68 1.53 -4.49 -4.03
CA LEU A 68 2.18 -3.40 -3.32
C LEU A 68 3.23 -2.71 -4.20
N PHE A 69 3.47 -1.44 -3.88
CA PHE A 69 4.63 -0.71 -4.36
C PHE A 69 5.20 0.14 -3.21
N ALA A 70 6.49 0.44 -3.33
CA ALA A 70 7.24 1.30 -2.45
C ALA A 70 7.43 2.67 -3.10
N VAL A 71 7.32 3.71 -2.29
CA VAL A 71 7.59 5.10 -2.70
C VAL A 71 8.77 5.63 -1.91
N SER A 72 9.50 6.59 -2.48
CA SER A 72 10.59 7.32 -1.80
C SER A 72 10.31 7.55 -0.31
N LEU A 73 11.20 7.07 0.55
CA LEU A 73 11.08 7.22 1.99
C LEU A 73 11.05 8.71 2.38
N GLU A 74 11.86 9.55 1.74
CA GLU A 74 11.79 11.02 1.91
C GLU A 74 10.39 11.58 1.62
N LYS A 75 9.73 11.13 0.56
CA LYS A 75 8.35 11.56 0.23
C LYS A 75 7.32 11.07 1.24
N LEU A 76 7.59 9.94 1.90
CA LEU A 76 6.78 9.43 3.01
C LEU A 76 7.10 10.11 4.35
N GLY A 77 8.02 11.09 4.38
CA GLY A 77 8.39 11.85 5.57
C GLY A 77 9.65 11.36 6.29
N GLY A 78 10.41 10.44 5.70
CA GLY A 78 11.79 10.10 6.08
C GLY A 78 11.96 9.21 7.32
N ALA A 79 10.89 8.86 8.02
CA ALA A 79 10.98 8.17 9.31
C ALA A 79 11.01 6.64 9.16
N ARG A 80 11.90 5.98 9.92
CA ARG A 80 11.97 4.51 10.04
C ARG A 80 11.65 4.09 11.48
N TRP A 81 11.16 2.87 11.66
CA TRP A 81 10.80 2.33 12.99
C TRP A 81 11.96 2.36 13.99
N ASP A 82 13.16 2.02 13.53
CA ASP A 82 14.38 1.88 14.33
C ASP A 82 15.01 3.23 14.72
N THR A 83 14.78 4.28 13.93
CA THR A 83 15.36 5.62 14.15
C THR A 83 14.37 6.60 14.79
N ASN A 84 13.11 6.59 14.36
CA ASN A 84 12.06 7.48 14.88
C ASN A 84 10.68 6.80 14.83
N PRO A 85 10.37 5.90 15.79
CA PRO A 85 9.13 5.10 15.77
C PRO A 85 7.87 5.95 15.88
N THR A 86 7.92 7.11 16.52
CA THR A 86 6.78 8.03 16.63
C THR A 86 6.45 8.64 15.27
N ALA A 87 7.42 9.27 14.60
CA ALA A 87 7.21 9.82 13.28
C ALA A 87 6.87 8.72 12.26
N TRP A 88 7.54 7.57 12.33
CA TRP A 88 7.23 6.41 11.49
C TRP A 88 5.76 5.98 11.64
N ARG A 89 5.24 5.90 12.87
CA ARG A 89 3.82 5.57 13.13
C ARG A 89 2.89 6.60 12.52
N GLU A 90 3.22 7.88 12.64
CA GLU A 90 2.41 8.96 12.06
C GLU A 90 2.38 8.89 10.54
N GLN A 91 3.52 8.60 9.90
CA GLN A 91 3.62 8.54 8.44
C GLN A 91 3.01 7.28 7.84
N THR A 92 3.23 6.11 8.46
CA THR A 92 2.61 4.85 8.01
C THR A 92 1.09 4.93 8.06
N ARG A 93 0.50 5.51 9.12
CA ARG A 93 -0.95 5.71 9.25
C ARG A 93 -1.56 6.64 8.21
N LYS A 94 -0.74 7.49 7.60
CA LYS A 94 -1.15 8.42 6.54
C LYS A 94 -1.12 7.78 5.16
N HIS A 95 -0.08 7.00 4.87
CA HIS A 95 0.23 6.57 3.51
C HIS A 95 -0.09 5.09 3.21
N CYS A 96 0.09 4.21 4.19
CA CYS A 96 -0.03 2.77 3.97
C CYS A 96 -1.44 2.35 3.58
N GLY A 97 -1.58 1.66 2.46
CA GLY A 97 -2.85 1.20 1.93
C GLY A 97 -3.52 2.16 0.96
N LEU A 98 -2.99 3.39 0.77
CA LEU A 98 -3.48 4.28 -0.28
C LEU A 98 -3.35 3.60 -1.65
N GLU A 99 -4.45 3.57 -2.38
CA GLU A 99 -4.55 2.91 -3.68
C GLU A 99 -4.05 3.85 -4.80
N ALA A 100 -3.24 3.30 -5.69
CA ALA A 100 -2.80 3.95 -6.90
C ALA A 100 -3.11 3.08 -8.13
N ARG A 101 -3.42 3.73 -9.24
CA ARG A 101 -3.35 3.09 -10.56
C ARG A 101 -1.92 3.22 -11.06
N VAL A 102 -1.21 2.11 -11.21
CA VAL A 102 0.16 2.07 -11.74
C VAL A 102 0.12 1.51 -13.16
N THR A 103 0.79 2.20 -14.09
CA THR A 103 0.76 1.91 -15.53
C THR A 103 2.17 1.82 -16.09
N ASP A 104 2.45 0.74 -16.80
CA ASP A 104 3.58 0.67 -17.71
C ASP A 104 3.15 1.26 -19.08
N PRO A 105 3.73 2.41 -19.50
CA PRO A 105 3.36 3.01 -20.78
C PRO A 105 3.81 2.19 -22.00
N VAL A 106 4.81 1.31 -21.85
CA VAL A 106 5.36 0.51 -22.96
C VAL A 106 4.40 -0.62 -23.34
N THR A 107 3.88 -1.35 -22.35
CA THR A 107 2.91 -2.43 -22.57
C THR A 107 1.47 -1.93 -22.62
N GLY A 108 1.22 -0.72 -22.09
CA GLY A 108 -0.13 -0.16 -21.90
C GLY A 108 -0.92 -0.83 -20.78
N ARG A 109 -0.31 -1.72 -19.99
CA ARG A 109 -0.98 -2.42 -18.89
C ARG A 109 -0.97 -1.56 -17.63
N SER A 110 -2.05 -1.68 -16.88
CA SER A 110 -2.20 -1.04 -15.58
C SER A 110 -2.66 -2.03 -14.52
N LYS A 111 -2.30 -1.78 -13.27
CA LYS A 111 -2.79 -2.51 -12.10
C LYS A 111 -3.07 -1.54 -10.95
N LEU A 112 -4.12 -1.83 -10.18
CA LEU A 112 -4.33 -1.16 -8.89
C LEU A 112 -3.36 -1.76 -7.88
N MET A 113 -2.60 -0.90 -7.24
CA MET A 113 -1.60 -1.27 -6.24
C MET A 113 -1.72 -0.35 -5.03
N TYR A 114 -1.10 -0.72 -3.93
CA TYR A 114 -1.21 0.01 -2.67
C TYR A 114 0.18 0.40 -2.18
N ILE A 115 0.30 1.60 -1.60
CA ILE A 115 1.53 1.99 -0.90
C ILE A 115 1.69 1.02 0.27
N GLY A 116 2.68 0.14 0.18
CA GLY A 116 2.90 -0.92 1.16
C GLY A 116 4.29 -0.89 1.77
N ASP A 117 5.23 -0.16 1.17
CA ASP A 117 6.61 -0.10 1.64
C ASP A 117 7.25 1.25 1.34
N ALA A 118 8.49 1.44 1.80
CA ALA A 118 9.29 2.63 1.53
C ALA A 118 10.53 2.28 0.70
N PHE A 119 10.80 3.09 -0.32
CA PHE A 119 11.92 2.92 -1.24
C PHE A 119 13.13 3.74 -0.77
N ASP A 120 14.31 3.11 -0.68
CA ASP A 120 15.53 3.81 -0.31
C ASP A 120 15.88 4.89 -1.34
N ASP A 121 15.99 6.13 -0.86
CA ASP A 121 16.19 7.32 -1.69
C ASP A 121 17.51 7.29 -2.49
N THR A 122 18.48 6.47 -2.10
CA THR A 122 19.72 6.25 -2.87
C THR A 122 19.45 5.71 -4.28
N TRP A 123 18.35 4.96 -4.46
CA TRP A 123 17.96 4.34 -5.73
C TRP A 123 16.86 5.11 -6.47
N VAL A 124 16.25 6.10 -5.82
CA VAL A 124 15.21 6.96 -6.40
C VAL A 124 15.86 7.90 -7.42
N ARG A 125 15.48 7.78 -8.69
CA ARG A 125 16.03 8.62 -9.79
C ARG A 125 15.21 9.86 -10.10
N SER A 126 13.93 9.85 -9.72
CA SER A 126 13.03 10.98 -9.84
C SER A 126 11.96 10.93 -8.74
N PRO A 127 11.31 12.06 -8.39
CA PRO A 127 10.29 12.10 -7.35
C PRO A 127 9.11 11.12 -7.54
N GLY A 128 8.81 10.72 -8.77
CA GLY A 128 7.75 9.76 -9.09
C GLY A 128 8.24 8.32 -9.27
N SER A 129 9.52 8.03 -9.00
CA SER A 129 10.06 6.67 -9.08
C SER A 129 9.49 5.81 -7.96
N ILE A 130 9.21 4.55 -8.28
CA ILE A 130 8.61 3.57 -7.38
C ILE A 130 9.33 2.23 -7.53
N ASP A 131 9.27 1.44 -6.48
CA ASP A 131 9.73 0.05 -6.50
C ASP A 131 8.51 -0.87 -6.40
N ILE A 132 8.31 -1.76 -7.37
CA ILE A 132 7.06 -2.52 -7.50
C ILE A 132 7.28 -3.95 -7.03
N MET A 133 6.33 -4.50 -6.25
CA MET A 133 6.41 -5.91 -5.85
C MET A 133 6.48 -6.81 -7.10
N ILE A 134 7.41 -7.77 -7.10
CA ILE A 134 7.84 -8.50 -8.31
C ILE A 134 6.72 -9.15 -9.11
N ASP A 135 5.67 -9.69 -8.49
CA ASP A 135 4.58 -10.32 -9.23
C ASP A 135 3.72 -9.25 -9.92
N ALA A 136 3.46 -8.13 -9.23
CA ALA A 136 2.74 -6.99 -9.80
C ALA A 136 3.53 -6.33 -10.94
N PHE A 137 4.85 -6.22 -10.81
CA PHE A 137 5.75 -5.80 -11.89
C PHE A 137 5.65 -6.75 -13.09
N SER A 138 5.73 -8.06 -12.83
CA SER A 138 5.70 -9.09 -13.87
C SER A 138 4.38 -9.11 -14.65
N GLU A 139 3.27 -8.78 -14.00
CA GLU A 139 1.96 -8.66 -14.65
C GLU A 139 1.88 -7.48 -15.63
N ILE A 140 2.41 -6.31 -15.25
CA ILE A 140 2.29 -5.10 -16.06
C ILE A 140 3.44 -4.93 -17.07
N HIS A 141 4.64 -5.42 -16.77
CA HIS A 141 5.84 -5.23 -17.61
C HIS A 141 6.33 -6.55 -18.22
N GLY A 142 6.44 -7.59 -17.39
CA GLY A 142 7.04 -8.88 -17.73
C GLY A 142 8.05 -9.32 -16.66
N ASN A 143 8.40 -10.61 -16.65
CA ASN A 143 9.33 -11.15 -15.66
C ASN A 143 10.76 -10.65 -15.93
N PRO A 144 11.39 -9.92 -14.99
CA PRO A 144 12.73 -9.36 -15.17
C PRO A 144 13.86 -10.40 -15.08
N ASN A 145 13.54 -11.66 -14.77
CA ASN A 145 14.48 -12.79 -14.66
C ASN A 145 15.70 -12.48 -13.78
N GLY A 146 15.50 -11.68 -12.73
CA GLY A 146 16.57 -11.29 -11.80
C GLY A 146 17.43 -10.10 -12.27
N ASN A 147 17.22 -9.54 -13.46
CA ASN A 147 17.97 -8.38 -13.94
C ASN A 147 17.45 -7.08 -13.32
N LYS A 148 18.22 -6.47 -12.41
CA LYS A 148 17.88 -5.20 -11.76
C LYS A 148 17.90 -3.98 -12.69
N ASN A 149 18.46 -4.12 -13.89
CA ASN A 149 18.38 -3.07 -14.91
C ASN A 149 17.13 -3.18 -15.79
N ASP A 150 16.36 -4.26 -15.64
CA ASP A 150 15.06 -4.39 -16.29
C ASP A 150 14.01 -3.65 -15.47
N VAL A 151 13.64 -2.46 -15.97
CA VAL A 151 12.81 -1.48 -15.27
C VAL A 151 11.82 -0.86 -16.24
N ILE A 152 10.66 -0.45 -15.73
CA ILE A 152 9.71 0.34 -16.48
C ILE A 152 10.26 1.76 -16.59
N LYS A 153 10.58 2.17 -17.82
CA LYS A 153 10.90 3.57 -18.12
C LYS A 153 9.60 4.36 -18.16
N ASP A 154 9.58 5.50 -17.45
CA ASP A 154 8.43 6.40 -17.37
C ASP A 154 7.16 5.74 -16.83
N VAL A 155 7.28 4.87 -15.82
CA VAL A 155 6.12 4.34 -15.10
C VAL A 155 5.23 5.49 -14.66
N ARG A 156 3.92 5.37 -14.86
CA ARG A 156 2.95 6.40 -14.49
C ARG A 156 2.08 5.90 -13.37
N TRP A 157 1.85 6.72 -12.36
CA TRP A 157 0.91 6.36 -11.31
C TRP A 157 0.18 7.55 -10.72
N GLU A 158 -1.00 7.30 -10.19
CA GLU A 158 -1.83 8.32 -9.55
C GLU A 158 -2.68 7.69 -8.46
N LEU A 159 -2.82 8.39 -7.33
CA LEU A 159 -3.70 7.98 -6.25
C LEU A 159 -5.17 8.02 -6.71
N THR A 160 -5.92 6.97 -6.45
CA THR A 160 -7.34 6.86 -6.89
C THR A 160 -8.30 7.59 -5.95
N GLY A 161 -7.83 7.92 -4.75
CA GLY A 161 -8.68 8.39 -3.66
C GLY A 161 -9.35 7.26 -2.88
N ASN A 162 -8.90 6.01 -3.04
CA ASN A 162 -9.31 4.89 -2.20
C ASN A 162 -8.19 4.46 -1.25
N VAL A 163 -8.57 3.74 -0.20
CA VAL A 163 -7.65 3.02 0.68
C VAL A 163 -8.08 1.57 0.79
N ASN A 164 -7.11 0.65 0.90
CA ASN A 164 -7.35 -0.74 1.24
C ASN A 164 -6.86 -1.05 2.67
N THR A 165 -7.78 -1.43 3.56
CA THR A 165 -7.51 -1.73 4.97
C THR A 165 -6.68 -2.98 5.18
N LYS A 166 -6.65 -3.91 4.23
CA LYS A 166 -5.71 -5.05 4.25
C LYS A 166 -4.26 -4.57 4.32
N TYR A 167 -3.95 -3.47 3.66
CA TYR A 167 -2.59 -2.90 3.54
C TYR A 167 -2.41 -1.63 4.38
N ALA A 168 -3.32 -1.38 5.32
CA ALA A 168 -3.25 -0.26 6.23
C ALA A 168 -2.27 -0.55 7.38
N ALA A 169 -1.55 0.49 7.82
CA ALA A 169 -0.76 0.40 9.03
C ALA A 169 -1.66 0.27 10.28
N PRO A 170 -1.20 -0.38 11.36
CA PRO A 170 -1.97 -0.48 12.60
C PRO A 170 -2.42 0.89 13.17
N GLY A 171 -3.73 1.04 13.32
CA GLY A 171 -4.37 2.27 13.82
C GLY A 171 -4.41 3.40 12.78
N ALA A 172 -4.24 3.09 11.49
CA ALA A 172 -4.51 4.03 10.41
C ALA A 172 -6.00 4.37 10.36
N SER A 173 -6.29 5.62 10.05
CA SER A 173 -7.65 6.13 9.91
C SER A 173 -7.59 7.33 8.96
N TRP A 174 -8.42 7.30 7.93
CA TRP A 174 -8.51 8.36 6.95
C TRP A 174 -9.87 9.04 7.05
N PRO A 175 -9.94 10.37 6.84
CA PRO A 175 -11.22 11.04 6.70
C PRO A 175 -11.98 10.45 5.52
N ALA A 176 -13.18 9.93 5.76
CA ALA A 176 -14.06 9.49 4.69
C ALA A 176 -14.31 10.65 3.71
N LYS A 177 -14.36 10.35 2.41
CA LYS A 177 -14.77 11.35 1.42
C LYS A 177 -16.24 11.67 1.66
N SER A 178 -16.57 12.95 1.90
CA SER A 178 -17.96 13.39 1.95
C SER A 178 -18.63 13.07 0.61
N ALA A 179 -19.79 12.42 0.67
CA ALA A 179 -20.60 12.05 -0.50
C ALA A 179 -21.12 13.29 -1.24
#